data_AF-A0A9X7WGT9-F1
#
_entry.id   AF-A0A9X7WGT9-F1
#
_cell.length_a   1.000
_cell.length_b   1.000
_cell.length_c   1.000
_cell.angle_alpha   90.00
_cell.angle_beta   90.00
_cell.angle_gamma   90.00
#
_symmetry.space_group_name_H-M   'P 1'
#
loop_
_entity.id
_entity.type
_entity.pdbx_description
1 polymer ?
#
loop_
_entity_poly.entity_id
_entity_poly.type
_entity_poly.pdbx_seq_one_letter_code
_entity_poly.pdbx_strand_id
1 'polypeptide(L)'
;MSDLSPGIEQILASGRSKPRTGRDPVNQPMIRHWVDAIGDANPIYTDEAAARAAGHPGIVAPPAMIQVWTMMGLGGERPADDPLGKVMELFDGAGYVGVVATNCEQTYHRYLRLGEEVSVTAEVTDIVGPKQTGLGEGYFVTQKIRWWVGEENVADMVWRILKFLPKDKADATPAAAVPEDLDPDKMMRPSWSRDSKYFWDGVAAHELRIQLRPDGSLQHPPVPAVWKDKTETTDYVVSSGKGTVFSYVVHHAPKVPGRSLPFVIALVELEEGVRMLGELRGADAAAVKIGMPVRATYLDFPASDAGPAWTLYAWEPVEGDGA
;
A
#
# COMPACT_ATOMS: atom_id res chain seq x y z
N MET A 1 -0.57 5.52 30.14
CA MET A 1 -0.99 6.14 28.87
C MET A 1 -0.78 7.62 28.99
N SER A 2 -0.09 8.24 28.03
CA SER A 2 0.13 9.69 28.02
C SER A 2 -1.23 10.40 27.92
N ASP A 3 -1.42 11.46 28.70
CA ASP A 3 -2.62 12.30 28.58
C ASP A 3 -2.55 13.09 27.25
N LEU A 4 -3.45 12.77 26.32
CA LEU A 4 -3.50 13.38 24.99
C LEU A 4 -4.33 14.67 24.97
N SER A 5 -5.02 15.00 26.06
CA SER A 5 -5.96 16.13 26.13
C SER A 5 -5.32 17.47 25.74
N PRO A 6 -4.10 17.83 26.22
CA PRO A 6 -3.47 19.09 25.82
C PRO A 6 -3.16 19.18 24.33
N GLY A 7 -2.72 18.08 23.72
CA GLY A 7 -2.44 18.02 22.27
C GLY A 7 -3.71 18.13 21.44
N ILE A 8 -4.79 17.47 21.89
CA ILE A 8 -6.11 17.54 21.26
C ILE A 8 -6.65 18.99 21.31
N GLU A 9 -6.58 19.64 22.47
CA GLU A 9 -7.01 21.03 22.64
C GLU A 9 -6.22 21.98 21.73
N GLN A 10 -4.90 21.78 21.61
CA GLN A 10 -4.06 22.58 20.72
C GLN A 10 -4.43 22.41 19.25
N ILE A 11 -4.75 21.19 18.81
CA ILE A 11 -5.20 20.91 17.44
C ILE A 11 -6.53 21.60 17.16
N LEU A 12 -7.51 21.47 18.06
CA LEU A 12 -8.82 22.12 17.93
C LEU A 12 -8.70 23.65 17.91
N ALA A 13 -7.77 24.22 18.69
CA ALA A 13 -7.50 25.65 18.71
C ALA A 13 -6.74 26.16 17.48
N SER A 14 -6.09 25.28 16.70
CA SER A 14 -5.30 25.69 15.53
C SER A 14 -6.15 26.19 14.36
N GLY A 15 -7.45 25.90 14.39
CA GLY A 15 -8.41 26.39 13.41
C GLY A 15 -8.18 25.83 12.01
N ARG A 16 -8.53 26.64 11.02
CA ARG A 16 -8.48 26.26 9.60
C ARG A 16 -7.09 26.46 9.01
N SER A 17 -6.64 25.51 8.21
CA SER A 17 -5.44 25.64 7.39
C SER A 17 -5.54 26.81 6.40
N LYS A 18 -4.40 27.32 5.96
CA LYS A 18 -4.37 28.23 4.81
C LYS A 18 -4.89 27.54 3.55
N PRO A 19 -5.49 28.28 2.60
CA PRO A 19 -5.89 27.72 1.31
C PRO A 19 -4.67 27.15 0.58
N ARG A 20 -4.82 25.92 0.08
CA ARG A 20 -3.82 25.26 -0.77
C ARG A 20 -4.43 24.97 -2.13
N THR A 21 -3.86 25.53 -3.18
CA THR A 21 -4.26 25.24 -4.56
C THR A 21 -3.89 23.80 -4.94
N GLY A 22 -4.77 23.15 -5.68
CA GLY A 22 -4.51 21.88 -6.35
C GLY A 22 -3.33 21.98 -7.30
N ARG A 23 -2.78 20.84 -7.69
CA ARG A 23 -1.60 20.79 -8.57
C ARG A 23 -1.92 21.26 -9.99
N ASP A 24 -3.12 20.98 -10.44
CA ASP A 24 -3.59 21.24 -11.78
C ASP A 24 -4.99 21.86 -11.70
N PRO A 25 -5.35 22.78 -12.62
CA PRO A 25 -6.74 23.17 -12.83
C PRO A 25 -7.58 21.93 -13.19
N VAL A 26 -8.90 22.06 -13.02
CA VAL A 26 -9.85 21.05 -13.51
C VAL A 26 -9.59 20.82 -15.01
N ASN A 27 -9.27 19.58 -15.39
CA ASN A 27 -8.79 19.29 -16.74
C ASN A 27 -9.39 18.00 -17.31
N GLN A 28 -9.56 18.00 -18.64
CA GLN A 28 -10.16 16.90 -19.38
C GLN A 28 -9.37 15.59 -19.28
N PRO A 29 -8.02 15.57 -19.34
CA PRO A 29 -7.26 14.33 -19.23
C PRO A 29 -7.53 13.57 -17.93
N MET A 30 -7.51 14.25 -16.78
CA MET A 30 -7.81 13.63 -15.49
C MET A 30 -9.26 13.16 -15.40
N ILE A 31 -10.22 13.93 -15.94
CA ILE A 31 -11.63 13.50 -16.00
C ILE A 31 -11.76 12.19 -16.77
N ARG A 32 -11.14 12.08 -17.96
CA ARG A 32 -11.18 10.86 -18.78
C ARG A 32 -10.63 9.64 -18.03
N HIS A 33 -9.44 9.75 -17.46
CA HIS A 33 -8.85 8.66 -16.68
C HIS A 33 -9.72 8.24 -15.50
N TRP A 34 -10.34 9.20 -14.81
CA TRP A 34 -11.21 8.92 -13.69
C TRP A 34 -12.49 8.21 -14.14
N VAL A 35 -13.19 8.71 -15.16
CA VAL A 35 -14.44 8.09 -15.63
C VAL A 35 -14.19 6.71 -16.25
N ASP A 36 -13.07 6.50 -16.95
CA ASP A 36 -12.69 5.19 -17.49
C ASP A 36 -12.42 4.18 -16.36
N ALA A 37 -11.70 4.59 -15.30
CA ALA A 37 -11.39 3.73 -14.18
C ALA A 37 -12.62 3.40 -13.31
N ILE A 38 -13.55 4.35 -13.17
CA ILE A 38 -14.80 4.17 -12.41
C ILE A 38 -15.86 3.44 -13.26
N GLY A 39 -15.78 3.51 -14.59
CA GLY A 39 -16.81 3.00 -15.50
C GLY A 39 -18.03 3.91 -15.60
N ASP A 40 -17.90 5.22 -15.34
CA ASP A 40 -19.00 6.19 -15.43
C ASP A 40 -19.13 6.72 -16.86
N ALA A 41 -20.14 6.22 -17.59
CA ALA A 41 -20.37 6.59 -18.99
C ALA A 41 -21.23 7.86 -19.17
N ASN A 42 -21.45 8.67 -18.13
CA ASN A 42 -22.28 9.87 -18.24
C ASN A 42 -21.65 10.88 -19.23
N PRO A 43 -22.34 11.22 -20.34
CA PRO A 43 -21.74 11.99 -21.42
C PRO A 43 -21.46 13.45 -21.08
N ILE A 44 -22.04 14.01 -20.01
CA ILE A 44 -21.82 15.42 -19.64
C ILE A 44 -20.36 15.71 -19.24
N TYR A 45 -19.57 14.67 -18.95
CA TYR A 45 -18.17 14.76 -18.56
C TYR A 45 -17.19 14.70 -19.74
N THR A 46 -17.64 14.28 -20.92
CA THR A 46 -16.77 13.99 -22.08
C THR A 46 -17.29 14.52 -23.40
N ASP A 47 -18.58 14.86 -23.50
CA ASP A 47 -19.23 15.42 -24.69
C ASP A 47 -19.85 16.79 -24.41
N GLU A 48 -19.43 17.78 -25.18
CA GLU A 48 -19.81 19.18 -24.97
C GLU A 48 -21.27 19.46 -25.35
N ALA A 49 -21.80 18.77 -26.36
CA ALA A 49 -23.18 18.93 -26.79
C ALA A 49 -24.15 18.33 -25.76
N ALA A 50 -23.83 17.16 -25.22
CA ALA A 50 -24.58 16.50 -24.16
C ALA A 50 -24.58 17.34 -22.87
N ALA A 51 -23.43 17.89 -22.46
CA ALA A 51 -23.35 18.76 -21.30
C ALA A 51 -24.23 20.02 -21.46
N ARG A 52 -24.22 20.64 -22.65
CA ARG A 52 -25.11 21.77 -22.95
C ARG A 52 -26.58 21.40 -23.00
N ALA A 53 -26.93 20.26 -23.58
CA ALA A 53 -28.29 19.74 -23.59
C ALA A 53 -28.80 19.48 -22.16
N ALA A 54 -27.92 19.12 -21.24
CA ALA A 54 -28.21 18.96 -19.81
C ALA A 54 -28.25 20.29 -19.01
N GLY A 55 -28.03 21.44 -19.67
CA GLY A 55 -28.10 22.77 -19.05
C GLY A 55 -26.78 23.31 -18.48
N HIS A 56 -25.66 22.63 -18.75
CA HIS A 56 -24.33 23.13 -18.39
C HIS A 56 -23.77 24.06 -19.50
N PRO A 57 -22.84 24.98 -19.19
CA PRO A 57 -22.24 25.86 -20.21
C PRO A 57 -21.27 25.11 -21.18
N GLY A 58 -20.83 23.92 -20.79
CA GLY A 58 -19.90 23.04 -21.51
C GLY A 58 -19.62 21.82 -20.63
N ILE A 59 -18.56 21.06 -20.95
CA ILE A 59 -18.14 19.91 -20.15
C ILE A 59 -17.90 20.32 -18.69
N VAL A 60 -18.38 19.48 -17.77
CA VAL A 60 -18.22 19.64 -16.33
C VAL A 60 -17.44 18.48 -15.73
N ALA A 61 -16.79 18.69 -14.60
CA ALA A 61 -16.15 17.60 -13.86
C ALA A 61 -17.22 16.80 -13.09
N PRO A 62 -17.06 15.45 -12.97
CA PRO A 62 -17.83 14.66 -12.02
C PRO A 62 -17.70 15.26 -10.61
N PRO A 63 -18.81 15.51 -9.88
CA PRO A 63 -18.75 16.15 -8.55
C PRO A 63 -17.86 15.39 -7.57
N ALA A 64 -17.88 14.05 -7.63
CA ALA A 64 -17.08 13.17 -6.78
C ALA A 64 -15.55 13.28 -7.02
N MET A 65 -15.10 13.98 -8.07
CA MET A 65 -13.68 14.28 -8.28
C MET A 65 -13.17 15.45 -7.42
N ILE A 66 -14.02 16.15 -6.65
CA ILE A 66 -13.62 17.36 -5.94
C ILE A 66 -12.33 17.19 -5.10
N GLN A 67 -12.22 16.08 -4.37
CA GLN A 67 -11.05 15.79 -3.56
C GLN A 67 -9.82 15.44 -4.42
N VAL A 68 -10.01 14.81 -5.58
CA VAL A 68 -8.95 14.38 -6.51
C VAL A 68 -8.08 15.56 -6.93
N TRP A 69 -8.69 16.71 -7.22
CA TRP A 69 -7.98 17.93 -7.65
C TRP A 69 -6.98 18.45 -6.61
N THR A 70 -7.18 18.10 -5.35
CA THR A 70 -6.37 18.61 -4.23
C THR A 70 -5.61 17.51 -3.51
N MET A 71 -5.59 16.29 -4.03
CA MET A 71 -4.73 15.23 -3.51
C MET A 71 -3.25 15.63 -3.62
N MET A 72 -2.45 15.23 -2.64
CA MET A 72 -1.01 15.52 -2.62
C MET A 72 -0.25 14.80 -3.76
N GLY A 73 -0.79 13.67 -4.23
CA GLY A 73 -0.13 12.80 -5.20
C GLY A 73 0.95 11.94 -4.55
N LEU A 74 1.66 11.16 -5.39
CA LEU A 74 2.71 10.25 -4.92
C LEU A 74 3.88 11.03 -4.32
N GLY A 75 4.21 10.74 -3.06
CA GLY A 75 5.32 11.38 -2.34
C GLY A 75 5.09 12.84 -1.95
N GLY A 76 3.87 13.36 -2.06
CA GLY A 76 3.57 14.74 -1.67
C GLY A 76 3.61 14.94 -0.15
N GLU A 77 4.27 16.00 0.29
CA GLU A 77 4.39 16.37 1.70
C GLU A 77 3.16 17.18 2.17
N ARG A 78 2.70 16.93 3.40
CA ARG A 78 1.63 17.73 4.01
C ARG A 78 2.16 19.11 4.43
N PRO A 79 1.41 20.19 4.20
CA PRO A 79 1.73 21.50 4.75
C PRO A 79 1.84 21.47 6.28
N ALA A 80 2.74 22.28 6.84
CA ALA A 80 2.93 22.34 8.30
C ALA A 80 1.69 22.82 9.08
N ASP A 81 0.77 23.53 8.41
CA ASP A 81 -0.49 23.98 8.97
C ASP A 81 -1.67 23.02 8.67
N ASP A 82 -1.43 21.86 8.06
CA ASP A 82 -2.46 20.82 7.87
C ASP A 82 -2.84 20.23 9.24
N PRO A 83 -4.09 20.44 9.71
CA PRO A 83 -4.49 19.95 11.03
C PRO A 83 -4.54 18.42 11.08
N LEU A 84 -4.72 17.72 9.94
CA LEU A 84 -4.64 16.26 9.95
C LEU A 84 -3.22 15.76 10.21
N GLY A 85 -2.20 16.46 9.69
CA GLY A 85 -0.80 16.10 9.92
C GLY A 85 -0.47 16.07 11.41
N LYS A 86 -0.92 17.10 12.13
CA LYS A 86 -0.75 17.22 13.59
C LYS A 86 -1.51 16.15 14.36
N VAL A 87 -2.71 15.78 13.90
CA VAL A 87 -3.49 14.66 14.44
C VAL A 87 -2.71 13.36 14.29
N MET A 88 -2.18 13.06 13.10
CA MET A 88 -1.42 11.83 12.86
C MET A 88 -0.21 11.77 13.79
N GLU A 89 0.60 12.83 13.84
CA GLU A 89 1.80 12.89 14.70
C GLU A 89 1.47 12.66 16.18
N LEU A 90 0.43 13.31 16.71
CA LEU A 90 0.01 13.16 18.11
C LEU A 90 -0.43 11.71 18.42
N PHE A 91 -1.27 11.13 17.57
CA PHE A 91 -1.84 9.80 17.82
C PHE A 91 -0.85 8.68 17.54
N ASP A 92 -0.02 8.81 16.51
CA ASP A 92 1.05 7.84 16.19
C ASP A 92 2.11 7.81 17.29
N GLY A 93 2.53 8.97 17.79
CA GLY A 93 3.42 9.07 18.95
C GLY A 93 2.85 8.46 20.24
N ALA A 94 1.54 8.25 20.29
CA ALA A 94 0.83 7.59 21.39
C ALA A 94 0.46 6.12 21.10
N GLY A 95 0.90 5.56 19.97
CA GLY A 95 0.69 4.17 19.57
C GLY A 95 -0.59 3.90 18.76
N TYR A 96 -1.44 4.90 18.52
CA TYR A 96 -2.67 4.76 17.74
C TYR A 96 -2.41 4.77 16.24
N VAL A 97 -1.52 3.88 15.78
CA VAL A 97 -0.98 3.88 14.41
C VAL A 97 -2.02 3.46 13.36
N GLY A 98 -3.01 2.65 13.75
CA GLY A 98 -4.10 2.25 12.86
C GLY A 98 -4.93 3.45 12.43
N VAL A 99 -5.30 3.51 11.14
CA VAL A 99 -6.17 4.56 10.59
C VAL A 99 -7.18 3.97 9.63
N VAL A 100 -8.45 4.38 9.77
CA VAL A 100 -9.50 4.02 8.82
C VAL A 100 -10.49 5.16 8.66
N ALA A 101 -10.93 5.44 7.44
CA ALA A 101 -12.03 6.37 7.19
C ALA A 101 -13.37 5.67 7.54
N THR A 102 -14.21 6.34 8.32
CA THR A 102 -15.50 5.77 8.77
C THR A 102 -16.69 6.43 8.11
N ASN A 103 -16.62 7.74 7.84
CA ASN A 103 -17.71 8.50 7.24
C ASN A 103 -17.15 9.54 6.27
N CYS A 104 -17.86 9.76 5.17
CA CYS A 104 -17.57 10.81 4.21
C CYS A 104 -18.91 11.37 3.70
N GLU A 105 -19.15 12.65 3.97
CA GLU A 105 -20.32 13.37 3.50
C GLU A 105 -19.84 14.56 2.66
N GLN A 106 -20.15 14.56 1.36
CA GLN A 106 -19.78 15.64 0.44
C GLN A 106 -21.03 16.40 -0.01
N THR A 107 -20.96 17.72 0.03
CA THR A 107 -21.96 18.64 -0.52
C THR A 107 -21.31 19.40 -1.68
N TYR A 108 -21.97 19.39 -2.84
CA TYR A 108 -21.49 20.08 -4.03
C TYR A 108 -22.43 21.26 -4.32
N HIS A 109 -21.89 22.49 -4.26
CA HIS A 109 -22.70 23.69 -4.47
C HIS A 109 -22.96 23.95 -5.95
N ARG A 110 -22.02 23.52 -6.80
CA ARG A 110 -22.17 23.47 -8.25
C ARG A 110 -21.19 22.48 -8.89
N TYR A 111 -21.39 22.22 -10.17
CA TYR A 111 -20.41 21.53 -11.01
C TYR A 111 -19.21 22.44 -11.30
N LEU A 112 -18.02 21.83 -11.36
CA LEU A 112 -16.80 22.50 -11.78
C LEU A 112 -16.63 22.44 -13.29
N ARG A 113 -15.97 23.45 -13.86
CA ARG A 113 -15.70 23.59 -15.29
C ARG A 113 -14.22 23.41 -15.57
N LEU A 114 -13.91 23.01 -16.80
CA LEU A 114 -12.53 22.93 -17.27
C LEU A 114 -11.82 24.28 -17.10
N GLY A 115 -10.58 24.24 -16.63
CA GLY A 115 -9.73 25.41 -16.39
C GLY A 115 -9.91 26.08 -15.03
N GLU A 116 -10.91 25.70 -14.22
CA GLU A 116 -11.05 26.25 -12.87
C GLU A 116 -9.95 25.74 -11.94
N GLU A 117 -9.31 26.66 -11.20
CA GLU A 117 -8.32 26.34 -10.18
C GLU A 117 -9.00 26.11 -8.84
N VAL A 118 -8.88 24.89 -8.31
CA VAL A 118 -9.48 24.50 -7.04
C VAL A 118 -8.45 24.66 -5.93
N SER A 119 -8.82 25.35 -4.86
CA SER A 119 -8.06 25.35 -3.61
C SER A 119 -8.83 24.67 -2.49
N VAL A 120 -8.12 24.17 -1.48
CA VAL A 120 -8.72 23.47 -0.33
C VAL A 120 -8.25 24.08 0.98
N THR A 121 -9.16 24.11 1.94
CA THR A 121 -8.88 24.38 3.36
C THR A 121 -9.43 23.23 4.21
N ALA A 122 -8.73 22.88 5.28
CA ALA A 122 -9.15 21.85 6.22
C ALA A 122 -9.15 22.37 7.66
N GLU A 123 -10.04 21.83 8.47
CA GLU A 123 -10.20 22.16 9.89
C GLU A 123 -10.59 20.89 10.63
N VAL A 124 -9.96 20.60 11.77
CA VAL A 124 -10.41 19.54 12.68
C VAL A 124 -11.43 20.16 13.62
N THR A 125 -12.67 19.69 13.56
CA THR A 125 -13.78 20.29 14.31
C THR A 125 -14.09 19.54 15.60
N ASP A 126 -13.74 18.24 15.66
CA ASP A 126 -14.05 17.40 16.80
C ASP A 126 -13.09 16.20 16.89
N ILE A 127 -12.74 15.81 18.12
CA ILE A 127 -11.95 14.61 18.43
C ILE A 127 -12.60 13.91 19.62
N VAL A 128 -13.12 12.71 19.41
CA VAL A 128 -13.89 11.96 20.41
C VAL A 128 -13.21 10.62 20.71
N GLY A 129 -12.78 10.46 21.96
CA GLY A 129 -12.22 9.21 22.47
C GLY A 129 -11.69 9.33 23.90
N PRO A 130 -11.10 8.26 24.43
CA PRO A 130 -10.96 6.95 23.78
C PRO A 130 -12.32 6.22 23.69
N LYS A 131 -12.50 5.43 22.64
CA LYS A 131 -13.65 4.54 22.43
C LYS A 131 -13.16 3.13 22.12
N GLN A 132 -13.81 2.14 22.71
CA GLN A 132 -13.60 0.74 22.34
C GLN A 132 -14.39 0.42 21.07
N THR A 133 -13.70 -0.07 20.04
CA THR A 133 -14.26 -0.41 18.72
C THR A 133 -13.94 -1.86 18.36
N GLY A 134 -14.51 -2.36 17.25
CA GLY A 134 -14.16 -3.69 16.73
C GLY A 134 -12.67 -3.84 16.36
N LEU A 135 -12.03 -2.73 15.99
CA LEU A 135 -10.62 -2.67 15.55
C LEU A 135 -9.63 -2.45 16.71
N GLY A 136 -10.12 -2.10 17.90
CA GLY A 136 -9.32 -1.74 19.06
C GLY A 136 -9.80 -0.45 19.73
N GLU A 137 -9.07 -0.01 20.75
CA GLU A 137 -9.28 1.31 21.35
C GLU A 137 -8.86 2.40 20.37
N GLY A 138 -9.66 3.47 20.24
CA GLY A 138 -9.32 4.55 19.32
C GLY A 138 -10.05 5.86 19.55
N TYR A 139 -9.66 6.86 18.77
CA TYR A 139 -10.22 8.20 18.73
C TYR A 139 -10.80 8.47 17.36
N PHE A 140 -12.02 8.98 17.35
CA PHE A 140 -12.63 9.48 16.13
C PHE A 140 -12.25 10.94 15.91
N VAL A 141 -11.79 11.27 14.72
CA VAL A 141 -11.41 12.63 14.33
C VAL A 141 -12.33 13.08 13.21
N THR A 142 -13.02 14.19 13.42
CA THR A 142 -13.93 14.79 12.44
C THR A 142 -13.27 16.02 11.84
N GLN A 143 -13.26 16.08 10.52
CA GLN A 143 -12.73 17.20 9.74
C GLN A 143 -13.83 17.85 8.91
N LYS A 144 -13.76 19.17 8.81
CA LYS A 144 -14.47 19.95 7.81
C LYS A 144 -13.49 20.42 6.75
N ILE A 145 -13.75 20.04 5.52
CA ILE A 145 -12.95 20.41 4.35
C ILE A 145 -13.83 21.26 3.44
N ARG A 146 -13.25 22.33 2.89
CA ARG A 146 -13.94 23.20 1.92
C ARG A 146 -13.06 23.43 0.72
N TRP A 147 -13.68 23.41 -0.45
CA TRP A 147 -13.02 23.71 -1.71
C TRP A 147 -13.54 25.00 -2.31
N TRP A 148 -12.62 25.75 -2.92
CA TRP A 148 -12.87 27.08 -3.41
C TRP A 148 -12.37 27.25 -4.84
N VAL A 149 -13.09 28.04 -5.63
CA VAL A 149 -12.61 28.60 -6.91
C VAL A 149 -12.61 30.12 -6.75
N GLY A 150 -11.42 30.72 -6.69
CA GLY A 150 -11.30 32.10 -6.22
C GLY A 150 -11.86 32.26 -4.80
N GLU A 151 -12.88 33.10 -4.63
CA GLU A 151 -13.57 33.33 -3.35
C GLU A 151 -14.87 32.51 -3.19
N GLU A 152 -15.28 31.76 -4.22
CA GLU A 152 -16.51 30.98 -4.20
C GLU A 152 -16.29 29.61 -3.54
N ASN A 153 -17.07 29.29 -2.51
CA ASN A 153 -17.13 27.93 -1.96
C ASN A 153 -17.90 27.03 -2.92
N VAL A 154 -17.22 26.06 -3.53
CA VAL A 154 -17.79 25.17 -4.54
C VAL A 154 -18.19 23.80 -3.99
N ALA A 155 -17.61 23.39 -2.86
CA ALA A 155 -17.96 22.15 -2.20
C ALA A 155 -17.50 22.11 -0.74
N ASP A 156 -18.23 21.35 0.08
CA ASP A 156 -17.88 21.03 1.46
C ASP A 156 -17.79 19.52 1.65
N MET A 157 -16.95 19.09 2.59
CA MET A 157 -16.90 17.71 3.06
C MET A 157 -16.82 17.66 4.59
N VAL A 158 -17.66 16.82 5.19
CA VAL A 158 -17.47 16.35 6.57
C VAL A 158 -16.89 14.94 6.48
N TRP A 159 -15.69 14.78 6.98
CA TRP A 159 -14.95 13.53 6.88
C TRP A 159 -14.56 13.06 8.27
N ARG A 160 -14.79 11.79 8.55
CA ARG A 160 -14.48 11.19 9.84
C ARG A 160 -13.55 10.01 9.67
N ILE A 161 -12.48 10.00 10.46
CA ILE A 161 -11.55 8.88 10.57
C ILE A 161 -11.53 8.34 12.00
N LEU A 162 -11.07 7.10 12.14
CA LEU A 162 -10.72 6.47 13.41
C LEU A 162 -9.21 6.24 13.43
N LYS A 163 -8.52 6.81 14.43
CA LYS A 163 -7.17 6.41 14.83
C LYS A 163 -7.28 5.39 15.95
N PHE A 164 -6.65 4.22 15.83
CA PHE A 164 -6.84 3.13 16.78
C PHE A 164 -5.54 2.38 17.08
N LEU A 165 -5.46 1.83 18.29
CA LEU A 165 -4.47 0.82 18.66
C LEU A 165 -4.85 -0.48 17.93
N PRO A 166 -4.03 -0.96 17.00
CA PRO A 166 -4.23 -2.29 16.42
C PRO A 166 -4.19 -3.32 17.55
N LYS A 167 -5.07 -4.33 17.53
CA LYS A 167 -4.98 -5.44 18.49
C LYS A 167 -3.61 -6.10 18.38
N ASP A 168 -2.93 -6.25 19.52
CA ASP A 168 -1.65 -6.95 19.61
C ASP A 168 -1.75 -8.32 18.94
N LYS A 169 -0.94 -8.51 17.89
CA LYS A 169 -0.49 -9.84 17.49
C LYS A 169 0.53 -10.28 18.54
N ALA A 170 0.02 -10.77 19.66
CA ALA A 170 0.79 -11.58 20.59
C ALA A 170 1.17 -12.88 19.85
N ASP A 171 2.35 -12.87 19.23
CA ASP A 171 3.23 -14.00 18.89
C ASP A 171 4.20 -13.55 17.78
N ALA A 172 5.13 -12.67 18.13
CA ALA A 172 6.32 -12.46 17.33
C ALA A 172 7.50 -13.04 18.11
N THR A 173 7.93 -14.24 17.71
CA THR A 173 9.27 -14.77 18.02
C THR A 173 10.30 -13.70 17.66
N PRO A 174 11.39 -13.49 18.44
CA PRO A 174 12.39 -12.48 18.12
C PRO A 174 12.94 -12.70 16.70
N ALA A 175 12.53 -11.82 15.79
CA ALA A 175 12.93 -11.84 14.40
C ALA A 175 14.43 -11.57 14.28
N ALA A 176 15.09 -12.27 13.37
CA ALA A 176 16.40 -11.84 12.90
C ALA A 176 16.30 -10.39 12.41
N ALA A 177 17.34 -9.59 12.65
CA ALA A 177 17.34 -8.19 12.24
C ALA A 177 17.15 -8.10 10.71
N VAL A 178 16.23 -7.22 10.28
CA VAL A 178 16.04 -6.92 8.85
C VAL A 178 17.38 -6.47 8.27
N PRO A 179 17.83 -7.02 7.13
CA PRO A 179 19.09 -6.62 6.53
C PRO A 179 19.16 -5.10 6.24
N GLU A 180 20.30 -4.47 6.53
CA GLU A 180 20.47 -3.01 6.43
C GLU A 180 20.26 -2.44 5.01
N ASP A 181 20.43 -3.28 3.98
CA ASP A 181 20.24 -2.92 2.59
C ASP A 181 18.77 -2.88 2.14
N LEU A 182 17.85 -3.27 3.03
CA LEU A 182 16.41 -3.33 2.81
C LEU A 182 15.66 -2.34 3.71
N ASP A 183 14.70 -1.62 3.13
CA ASP A 183 13.76 -0.76 3.86
C ASP A 183 12.34 -1.33 3.68
N PRO A 184 11.81 -2.05 4.68
CA PRO A 184 10.57 -2.82 4.56
C PRO A 184 9.33 -1.93 4.33
N ASP A 185 9.37 -0.67 4.73
CA ASP A 185 8.24 0.26 4.57
C ASP A 185 8.12 0.76 3.12
N LYS A 186 9.21 0.64 2.35
CA LYS A 186 9.25 1.02 0.92
C LYS A 186 9.19 -0.16 -0.03
N MET A 187 9.31 -1.40 0.48
CA MET A 187 9.25 -2.60 -0.35
C MET A 187 7.82 -2.92 -0.78
N MET A 188 7.67 -3.37 -2.03
CA MET A 188 6.43 -3.99 -2.47
C MET A 188 6.24 -5.33 -1.76
N ARG A 189 5.15 -5.44 -1.01
CA ARG A 189 4.78 -6.67 -0.30
C ARG A 189 4.22 -7.70 -1.29
N PRO A 190 4.52 -8.99 -1.13
CA PRO A 190 3.90 -10.02 -1.93
C PRO A 190 2.39 -10.04 -1.73
N SER A 191 1.65 -10.02 -2.82
CA SER A 191 0.22 -10.31 -2.80
C SER A 191 0.01 -11.82 -2.86
N TRP A 192 -0.83 -12.36 -2.00
CA TRP A 192 -1.28 -13.74 -2.09
C TRP A 192 -2.73 -13.80 -2.57
N SER A 193 -3.05 -14.85 -3.31
CA SER A 193 -4.42 -15.24 -3.65
C SER A 193 -4.79 -16.51 -2.88
N ARG A 194 -6.07 -16.89 -2.91
CA ARG A 194 -6.51 -18.18 -2.36
C ARG A 194 -5.65 -19.35 -2.86
N ASP A 195 -5.32 -19.35 -4.16
CA ASP A 195 -4.62 -20.46 -4.80
C ASP A 195 -3.12 -20.48 -4.46
N SER A 196 -2.55 -19.35 -4.04
CA SER A 196 -1.15 -19.26 -3.57
C SER A 196 -1.02 -19.23 -2.05
N LYS A 197 -2.13 -19.30 -1.30
CA LYS A 197 -2.11 -19.13 0.16
C LYS A 197 -1.22 -20.17 0.83
N TYR A 198 -1.31 -21.44 0.43
CA TYR A 198 -0.51 -22.53 0.98
C TYR A 198 1.01 -22.27 0.87
N PHE A 199 1.43 -21.64 -0.23
CA PHE A 199 2.82 -21.28 -0.49
C PHE A 199 3.29 -20.18 0.47
N TRP A 200 2.52 -19.09 0.59
CA TRP A 200 2.87 -17.97 1.46
C TRP A 200 2.77 -18.32 2.95
N ASP A 201 1.84 -19.19 3.33
CA ASP A 201 1.80 -19.79 4.68
C ASP A 201 3.06 -20.62 4.96
N GLY A 202 3.59 -21.29 3.93
CA GLY A 202 4.88 -22.00 4.01
C GLY A 202 6.04 -21.04 4.20
N VAL A 203 6.13 -20.00 3.37
CA VAL A 203 7.18 -18.98 3.49
C VAL A 203 7.17 -18.34 4.89
N ALA A 204 6.00 -18.04 5.45
CA ALA A 204 5.86 -17.52 6.81
C ALA A 204 6.28 -18.54 7.90
N ALA A 205 6.16 -19.84 7.62
CA ALA A 205 6.62 -20.92 8.48
C ALA A 205 8.08 -21.35 8.20
N HIS A 206 8.80 -20.61 7.34
CA HIS A 206 10.15 -20.94 6.87
C HIS A 206 10.23 -22.29 6.14
N GLU A 207 9.17 -22.63 5.41
CA GLU A 207 9.04 -23.83 4.58
C GLU A 207 8.79 -23.47 3.11
N LEU A 208 9.60 -24.03 2.22
CA LEU A 208 9.40 -23.83 0.79
C LEU A 208 8.46 -24.91 0.25
N ARG A 209 7.18 -24.59 0.11
CA ARG A 209 6.14 -25.54 -0.32
C ARG A 209 5.94 -25.53 -1.83
N ILE A 210 6.11 -26.66 -2.50
CA ILE A 210 5.93 -26.80 -3.96
C ILE A 210 4.59 -27.48 -4.25
N GLN A 211 3.82 -26.96 -5.21
CA GLN A 211 2.52 -27.55 -5.57
C GLN A 211 2.68 -28.99 -6.03
N LEU A 212 1.89 -29.90 -5.46
CA LEU A 212 1.77 -31.28 -5.94
C LEU A 212 0.49 -31.42 -6.78
N ARG A 213 0.64 -31.92 -8.00
CA ARG A 213 -0.47 -32.19 -8.91
C ARG A 213 -1.02 -33.60 -8.69
N PRO A 214 -2.28 -33.88 -9.08
CA PRO A 214 -2.87 -35.22 -8.94
C PRO A 214 -2.12 -36.33 -9.68
N ASP A 215 -1.36 -36.00 -10.72
CA ASP A 215 -0.52 -36.94 -11.48
C ASP A 215 0.86 -37.19 -10.83
N GLY A 216 1.11 -36.59 -9.65
CA GLY A 216 2.37 -36.68 -8.93
C GLY A 216 3.43 -35.67 -9.38
N SER A 217 3.17 -34.86 -10.41
CA SER A 217 4.12 -33.84 -10.86
C SER A 217 4.17 -32.64 -9.92
N LEU A 218 5.33 -31.98 -9.87
CA LEU A 218 5.56 -30.78 -9.07
C LEU A 218 5.47 -29.52 -9.94
N GLN A 219 4.88 -28.46 -9.39
CA GLN A 219 4.64 -27.22 -10.12
C GLN A 219 5.08 -25.98 -9.32
N HIS A 220 5.80 -25.10 -9.99
CA HIS A 220 6.06 -23.72 -9.58
C HIS A 220 6.11 -22.80 -10.83
N PRO A 221 5.61 -21.55 -10.79
CA PRO A 221 4.84 -20.92 -9.70
C PRO A 221 3.52 -21.64 -9.42
N PRO A 222 2.88 -21.41 -8.26
CA PRO A 222 1.54 -21.92 -8.00
C PRO A 222 0.60 -21.42 -9.10
N VAL A 223 0.03 -22.34 -9.87
CA VAL A 223 -1.00 -22.01 -10.87
C VAL A 223 -2.33 -22.43 -10.30
N PRO A 224 -3.43 -21.68 -10.54
CA PRO A 224 -4.77 -22.16 -10.28
C PRO A 224 -4.93 -23.50 -11.02
N ALA A 225 -4.87 -24.60 -10.27
CA ALA A 225 -5.18 -25.90 -10.81
C ALA A 225 -6.68 -25.89 -11.09
N VAL A 226 -7.04 -25.56 -12.33
CA VAL A 226 -8.33 -25.80 -13.00
C VAL A 226 -9.56 -25.75 -12.09
N TRP A 227 -10.33 -24.66 -12.12
CA TRP A 227 -11.70 -24.50 -11.55
C TRP A 227 -12.05 -25.38 -10.33
N LYS A 228 -11.15 -25.52 -9.37
CA LYS A 228 -11.42 -26.27 -8.14
C LYS A 228 -12.56 -25.59 -7.39
N ASP A 229 -13.39 -26.42 -6.75
CA ASP A 229 -14.42 -25.92 -5.84
C ASP A 229 -13.77 -25.01 -4.78
N LYS A 230 -14.51 -24.04 -4.28
CA LYS A 230 -13.99 -23.05 -3.32
C LYS A 230 -13.53 -23.67 -1.99
N THR A 231 -13.93 -24.91 -1.71
CA THR A 231 -13.61 -25.65 -0.49
C THR A 231 -12.35 -26.52 -0.60
N GLU A 232 -11.81 -26.74 -1.80
CA GLU A 232 -10.64 -27.61 -1.97
C GLU A 232 -9.32 -26.89 -1.67
N THR A 233 -8.45 -27.56 -0.92
CA THR A 233 -7.08 -27.13 -0.66
C THR A 233 -6.13 -27.62 -1.75
N THR A 234 -4.98 -26.94 -1.89
CA THR A 234 -3.92 -27.36 -2.81
C THR A 234 -2.91 -28.21 -2.07
N ASP A 235 -2.67 -29.42 -2.57
CA ASP A 235 -1.64 -30.31 -2.04
C ASP A 235 -0.23 -29.79 -2.39
N TYR A 236 0.73 -30.08 -1.54
CA TYR A 236 2.11 -29.65 -1.70
C TYR A 236 3.11 -30.62 -1.09
N VAL A 237 4.37 -30.51 -1.52
CA VAL A 237 5.53 -31.09 -0.84
C VAL A 237 6.37 -29.97 -0.23
N VAL A 238 7.02 -30.24 0.90
CA VAL A 238 8.00 -29.31 1.48
C VAL A 238 9.36 -29.62 0.84
N SER A 239 9.92 -28.65 0.14
CA SER A 239 11.23 -28.75 -0.51
C SER A 239 12.36 -28.78 0.52
N SER A 240 13.47 -29.43 0.15
CA SER A 240 14.74 -29.33 0.88
C SER A 240 15.27 -27.90 0.93
N GLY A 241 14.80 -27.04 0.02
CA GLY A 241 15.25 -25.67 -0.18
C GLY A 241 16.60 -25.57 -0.88
N LYS A 242 17.22 -26.69 -1.29
CA LYS A 242 18.53 -26.71 -1.95
C LYS A 242 18.37 -26.70 -3.46
N GLY A 243 19.29 -26.02 -4.13
CA GLY A 243 19.33 -25.97 -5.59
C GLY A 243 20.61 -25.38 -6.14
N THR A 244 20.61 -25.13 -7.44
CA THR A 244 21.72 -24.47 -8.14
C THR A 244 21.22 -23.28 -8.95
N VAL A 245 22.05 -22.25 -9.07
CA VAL A 245 21.73 -21.08 -9.91
C VAL A 245 21.64 -21.52 -11.37
N PHE A 246 20.42 -21.54 -11.92
CA PHE A 246 20.18 -21.86 -13.33
C PHE A 246 20.52 -20.67 -14.24
N SER A 247 20.10 -19.47 -13.84
CA SER A 247 20.42 -18.20 -14.49
C SER A 247 20.28 -17.05 -13.50
N TYR A 248 20.93 -15.91 -13.73
CA TYR A 248 20.79 -14.74 -12.87
C TYR A 248 20.93 -13.43 -13.64
N VAL A 249 20.42 -12.35 -13.03
CA VAL A 249 20.64 -10.97 -13.48
C VAL A 249 21.17 -10.14 -12.32
N VAL A 250 22.07 -9.21 -12.62
CA VAL A 250 22.54 -8.21 -11.66
C VAL A 250 21.84 -6.90 -11.96
N HIS A 251 20.99 -6.44 -11.04
CA HIS A 251 20.22 -5.22 -11.22
C HIS A 251 21.02 -4.01 -10.73
N HIS A 252 21.53 -3.21 -11.67
CA HIS A 252 22.31 -2.00 -11.36
C HIS A 252 21.47 -0.71 -11.35
N ALA A 253 20.40 -0.62 -12.14
CA ALA A 253 19.54 0.56 -12.27
C ALA A 253 18.23 0.23 -13.04
N PRO A 254 17.13 0.99 -12.86
CA PRO A 254 16.96 2.13 -11.94
C PRO A 254 16.80 1.70 -10.48
N LYS A 255 16.87 2.66 -9.56
CA LYS A 255 16.67 2.41 -8.12
C LYS A 255 15.29 1.78 -7.86
N VAL A 256 15.29 0.66 -7.15
CA VAL A 256 14.08 -0.02 -6.70
C VAL A 256 13.75 0.47 -5.29
N PRO A 257 12.51 0.92 -5.01
CA PRO A 257 12.10 1.32 -3.67
C PRO A 257 12.40 0.23 -2.64
N GLY A 258 12.97 0.65 -1.51
CA GLY A 258 13.27 -0.26 -0.40
C GLY A 258 14.49 -1.16 -0.59
N ARG A 259 15.32 -0.95 -1.64
CA ARG A 259 16.52 -1.76 -1.88
C ARG A 259 17.76 -0.91 -2.20
N SER A 260 18.91 -1.38 -1.73
CA SER A 260 20.23 -0.92 -2.16
C SER A 260 20.66 -1.61 -3.46
N LEU A 261 21.47 -0.92 -4.27
CA LEU A 261 21.97 -1.42 -5.55
C LEU A 261 23.49 -1.65 -5.49
N PRO A 262 24.03 -2.63 -6.25
CA PRO A 262 23.32 -3.63 -7.04
C PRO A 262 22.81 -4.79 -6.17
N PHE A 263 21.80 -5.52 -6.66
CA PHE A 263 21.36 -6.80 -6.08
C PHE A 263 21.19 -7.85 -7.17
N VAL A 264 21.24 -9.13 -6.79
CA VAL A 264 21.18 -10.26 -7.72
C VAL A 264 19.82 -10.93 -7.63
N ILE A 265 19.17 -11.11 -8.79
CA ILE A 265 17.98 -11.96 -8.89
C ILE A 265 18.41 -13.24 -9.60
N ALA A 266 18.23 -14.37 -8.92
CA ALA A 266 18.57 -15.69 -9.41
C ALA A 266 17.30 -16.50 -9.69
N LEU A 267 17.30 -17.20 -10.83
CA LEU A 267 16.43 -18.33 -11.08
C LEU A 267 17.19 -19.59 -10.64
N VAL A 268 16.69 -20.27 -9.62
CA VAL A 268 17.30 -21.45 -9.02
C VAL A 268 16.55 -22.68 -9.47
N GLU A 269 17.28 -23.69 -9.95
CA GLU A 269 16.74 -25.03 -10.17
C GLU A 269 16.90 -25.83 -8.88
N LEU A 270 15.79 -26.17 -8.25
CA LEU A 270 15.74 -26.94 -7.02
C LEU A 270 16.01 -28.42 -7.28
N GLU A 271 16.45 -29.15 -6.26
CA GLU A 271 16.64 -30.60 -6.32
C GLU A 271 15.36 -31.36 -6.70
N GLU A 272 14.19 -30.81 -6.36
CA GLU A 272 12.89 -31.36 -6.76
C GLU A 272 12.53 -31.12 -8.25
N GLY A 273 13.38 -30.42 -9.00
CA GLY A 273 13.25 -30.24 -10.46
C GLY A 273 12.42 -29.05 -10.92
N VAL A 274 11.85 -28.27 -9.99
CA VAL A 274 11.17 -27.00 -10.32
C VAL A 274 12.16 -25.83 -10.28
N ARG A 275 11.83 -24.75 -11.01
CA ARG A 275 12.62 -23.52 -11.00
C ARG A 275 11.92 -22.43 -10.24
N MET A 276 12.65 -21.74 -9.38
CA MET A 276 12.12 -20.70 -8.50
C MET A 276 12.95 -19.43 -8.59
N LEU A 277 12.28 -18.30 -8.77
CA LEU A 277 12.90 -16.98 -8.88
C LEU A 277 13.00 -16.36 -7.48
N GLY A 278 14.17 -15.88 -7.08
CA GLY A 278 14.33 -15.16 -5.82
C GLY A 278 15.57 -14.30 -5.82
N GLU A 279 15.71 -13.46 -4.81
CA GLU A 279 16.92 -12.66 -4.62
C GLU A 279 18.05 -13.55 -4.09
N LEU A 280 19.24 -13.48 -4.69
CA LEU A 280 20.44 -14.14 -4.16
C LEU A 280 21.21 -13.16 -3.29
N ARG A 281 21.28 -13.48 -1.99
CA ARG A 281 21.86 -12.66 -0.93
C ARG A 281 23.13 -13.29 -0.38
N GLY A 282 23.95 -12.50 0.29
CA GLY A 282 25.21 -12.98 0.88
C GLY A 282 26.30 -13.36 -0.13
N ALA A 283 26.15 -12.96 -1.40
CA ALA A 283 27.16 -13.14 -2.45
C ALA A 283 27.51 -11.79 -3.08
N ASP A 284 28.80 -11.54 -3.35
CA ASP A 284 29.20 -10.49 -4.27
C ASP A 284 28.67 -10.81 -5.66
N ALA A 285 28.00 -9.84 -6.31
CA ALA A 285 27.46 -9.97 -7.65
C ALA A 285 28.50 -10.43 -8.68
N ALA A 286 29.77 -10.04 -8.50
CA ALA A 286 30.87 -10.46 -9.37
C ALA A 286 31.27 -11.94 -9.18
N ALA A 287 30.94 -12.54 -8.04
CA ALA A 287 31.26 -13.92 -7.71
C ALA A 287 30.15 -14.92 -8.12
N VAL A 288 28.94 -14.44 -8.40
CA VAL A 288 27.81 -15.28 -8.81
C VAL A 288 28.08 -15.93 -10.16
N LYS A 289 27.81 -17.24 -10.27
CA LYS A 289 27.97 -18.04 -11.49
C LYS A 289 26.82 -19.01 -11.65
N ILE A 290 26.50 -19.36 -12.90
CA ILE A 290 25.60 -20.47 -13.21
C ILE A 290 26.18 -21.76 -12.63
N GLY A 291 25.34 -22.56 -11.99
CA GLY A 291 25.70 -23.79 -11.28
C GLY A 291 26.13 -23.58 -9.81
N MET A 292 26.18 -22.34 -9.31
CA MET A 292 26.50 -22.08 -7.90
C MET A 292 25.47 -22.77 -6.98
N PRO A 293 25.90 -23.57 -5.99
CA PRO A 293 25.00 -24.20 -5.04
C PRO A 293 24.43 -23.15 -4.09
N VAL A 294 23.13 -23.20 -3.88
CA VAL A 294 22.40 -22.26 -3.04
C VAL A 294 21.36 -23.00 -2.19
N ARG A 295 20.93 -22.35 -1.11
CA ARG A 295 19.81 -22.80 -0.29
C ARG A 295 18.81 -21.67 -0.05
N ALA A 296 17.57 -22.03 0.20
CA ALA A 296 16.53 -21.10 0.61
C ALA A 296 16.87 -20.51 1.98
N THR A 297 16.64 -19.22 2.12
CA THR A 297 16.72 -18.46 3.37
C THR A 297 15.48 -17.59 3.50
N TYR A 298 15.16 -17.12 4.70
CA TYR A 298 13.93 -16.39 4.97
C TYR A 298 14.23 -15.06 5.65
N LEU A 299 13.58 -14.01 5.17
CA LEU A 299 13.68 -12.66 5.69
C LEU A 299 12.36 -12.32 6.37
N ASP A 300 12.38 -12.23 7.70
CA ASP A 300 11.23 -11.81 8.50
C ASP A 300 11.24 -10.30 8.67
N PHE A 301 10.15 -9.67 8.24
CA PHE A 301 9.94 -8.24 8.38
C PHE A 301 8.93 -8.01 9.50
N PRO A 302 9.27 -7.23 10.54
CA PRO A 302 8.36 -6.95 11.64
C PRO A 302 7.16 -6.14 11.16
N ALA A 303 6.11 -6.11 11.99
CA ALA A 303 5.00 -5.19 11.76
C ALA A 303 5.50 -3.74 11.90
N SER A 304 5.01 -2.87 11.05
CA SER A 304 5.28 -1.44 11.06
C SER A 304 4.01 -0.67 10.73
N ASP A 305 4.10 0.66 10.74
CA ASP A 305 3.00 1.54 10.32
C ASP A 305 2.61 1.31 8.85
N ALA A 306 3.52 0.76 8.03
CA ALA A 306 3.24 0.38 6.65
C ALA A 306 2.42 -0.92 6.52
N GLY A 307 2.23 -1.69 7.61
CA GLY A 307 1.37 -2.87 7.64
C GLY A 307 1.92 -4.05 8.46
N PRO A 308 1.22 -5.21 8.46
CA PRO A 308 1.55 -6.34 9.33
C PRO A 308 2.92 -6.95 9.02
N ALA A 309 3.46 -7.72 9.98
CA ALA A 309 4.63 -8.56 9.78
C ALA A 309 4.42 -9.52 8.60
N TRP A 310 5.49 -9.79 7.87
CA TRP A 310 5.50 -10.62 6.68
C TRP A 310 6.88 -11.24 6.45
N THR A 311 6.93 -12.32 5.70
CA THR A 311 8.17 -13.05 5.41
C THR A 311 8.37 -13.15 3.90
N LEU A 312 9.62 -13.02 3.46
CA LEU A 312 10.04 -13.28 2.08
C LEU A 312 11.08 -14.39 2.07
N TYR A 313 11.03 -15.27 1.09
CA TYR A 313 12.15 -16.17 0.84
C TYR A 313 13.20 -15.49 -0.05
N ALA A 314 14.45 -15.89 0.11
CA ALA A 314 15.58 -15.53 -0.71
C ALA A 314 16.49 -16.76 -0.88
N TRP A 315 17.57 -16.60 -1.63
CA TRP A 315 18.62 -17.59 -1.79
C TRP A 315 19.90 -17.09 -1.12
N GLU A 316 20.69 -18.01 -0.59
CA GLU A 316 22.05 -17.73 -0.16
C GLU A 316 22.99 -18.84 -0.67
N PRO A 317 24.26 -18.53 -0.98
CA PRO A 317 25.25 -19.55 -1.31
C PRO A 317 25.37 -20.59 -0.20
N VAL A 318 25.53 -21.85 -0.58
CA VAL A 318 26.02 -22.87 0.35
C VAL A 318 27.53 -22.66 0.43
N GLU A 319 28.05 -22.24 1.58
CA GLU A 319 29.50 -22.23 1.80
C GLU A 319 30.03 -23.65 1.53
N GLY A 320 30.99 -23.77 0.62
CA GLY A 320 31.64 -25.05 0.40
C GLY A 320 32.39 -25.43 1.67
N ASP A 321 32.16 -26.65 2.17
CA ASP A 321 33.12 -27.29 3.08
C ASP A 321 34.49 -27.13 2.43
N GLY A 322 35.35 -26.31 3.06
CA GLY A 322 36.68 -26.04 2.58
C GLY A 322 37.42 -27.36 2.37
N ALA A 323 37.83 -27.60 1.13
CA ALA A 323 38.86 -28.59 0.80
C ALA A 323 40.24 -27.96 0.96
#